data_AF-F0LJ90-F1
#
_entry.id   AF-F0LJ90-F1
#
_cell.length_a   1.000
_cell.length_b   1.000
_cell.length_c   1.000
_cell.angle_alpha   90.00
_cell.angle_beta   90.00
_cell.angle_gamma   90.00
#
_symmetry.space_group_name_H-M   'P 1'
#
loop_
_entity.id
_entity.type
_entity.pdbx_description
1 polymer ?
#
loop_
_entity_poly.entity_id
_entity_poly.type
_entity_poly.pdbx_seq_one_letter_code
_entity_poly.pdbx_strand_id
1 'polypeptide(L)'
;MAYYQHAPEYGAYIFMMLSYFIFSWAIIILGAYINRGVLIKNPKFEDIPHGKKVFLKKWAPWLIIGLMLWSFSTFKLTDYYLSTYSFEFTGTHFTASSLLEDMRGNERYRFDVEGIQKLGMPHYGLLKGYKLQDSVREGLIVKRINQVVILQGYPFLPVAKLYIYDVAGKQVKSLRTAYIFFPQSPGGKLSSLFNFPFEMFFWGSGGVGA
;
A
#
# COMPACT_ATOMS: atom_id res chain seq x y z
N MET A 1 -12.49 -14.32 -2.76
CA MET A 1 -13.30 -14.38 -1.51
C MET A 1 -12.75 -13.34 -0.56
N ALA A 2 -13.60 -12.54 0.09
CA ALA A 2 -13.15 -11.65 1.16
C ALA A 2 -13.05 -12.44 2.48
N TYR A 3 -11.91 -12.34 3.15
CA TYR A 3 -11.64 -12.85 4.48
C TYR A 3 -11.78 -11.69 5.47
N TYR A 4 -13.01 -11.36 5.86
CA TYR A 4 -13.29 -10.24 6.76
C TYR A 4 -12.59 -10.32 8.13
N GLN A 5 -12.17 -11.51 8.55
CA GLN A 5 -11.28 -11.70 9.70
C GLN A 5 -9.92 -10.99 9.56
N HIS A 6 -9.50 -10.67 8.33
CA HIS A 6 -8.28 -9.93 8.00
C HIS A 6 -8.56 -8.47 7.62
N ALA A 7 -9.83 -8.07 7.59
CA ALA A 7 -10.20 -6.68 7.38
C ALA A 7 -9.72 -5.86 8.60
N PRO A 8 -9.26 -4.62 8.39
CA PRO A 8 -8.93 -3.75 9.51
C PRO A 8 -10.19 -3.36 10.28
N GLU A 9 -9.98 -2.86 11.49
CA GLU A 9 -11.04 -2.14 12.18
C GLU A 9 -11.53 -0.94 11.33
N TYR A 10 -12.85 -0.72 11.32
CA TYR A 10 -13.46 0.34 10.54
C TYR A 10 -12.84 1.72 10.82
N GLY A 11 -12.63 2.05 12.11
CA GLY A 11 -11.98 3.29 12.51
C GLY A 11 -10.56 3.45 11.95
N ALA A 12 -9.78 2.37 11.95
CA ALA A 12 -8.42 2.37 11.39
C ALA A 12 -8.44 2.59 9.87
N TYR A 13 -9.38 1.98 9.15
CA TYR A 13 -9.54 2.21 7.71
C TYR A 13 -9.91 3.66 7.39
N ILE A 14 -10.93 4.21 8.06
CA ILE A 14 -11.36 5.60 7.85
C ILE A 14 -10.23 6.58 8.18
N PHE A 15 -9.52 6.36 9.28
CA PHE A 15 -8.36 7.18 9.63
C PHE A 15 -7.26 7.15 8.56
N MET A 16 -6.97 5.97 7.98
CA MET A 16 -5.99 5.85 6.90
C MET A 16 -6.47 6.51 5.60
N MET A 17 -7.76 6.44 5.28
CA MET A 17 -8.37 7.17 4.15
C MET A 17 -8.23 8.68 4.32
N LEU A 18 -8.59 9.21 5.51
CA LEU A 18 -8.42 10.62 5.84
C LEU A 18 -6.95 11.03 5.79
N SER A 19 -6.04 10.18 6.26
CA SER A 19 -4.61 10.43 6.19
C SER A 19 -4.12 10.54 4.73
N TYR A 20 -4.55 9.61 3.88
CA TYR A 20 -4.16 9.52 2.47
C TYR A 20 -4.70 10.67 1.61
N PHE A 21 -5.96 11.06 1.80
CA PHE A 21 -6.62 12.08 0.96
C PHE A 21 -6.54 13.50 1.55
N ILE A 22 -6.48 13.64 2.88
CA ILE A 22 -6.68 14.94 3.56
C ILE A 22 -5.48 15.31 4.43
N PHE A 23 -5.15 14.54 5.46
CA PHE A 23 -4.20 14.99 6.48
C PHE A 23 -2.78 15.18 5.95
N SER A 24 -2.32 14.34 5.03
CA SER A 24 -1.02 14.53 4.38
C SER A 24 -0.93 15.88 3.68
N TRP A 25 -1.95 16.26 2.90
CA TRP A 25 -2.01 17.58 2.26
C TRP A 25 -2.14 18.71 3.29
N ALA A 26 -3.01 18.52 4.30
CA ALA A 26 -3.23 19.52 5.34
C ALA A 26 -1.93 19.86 6.08
N ILE A 27 -1.11 18.87 6.44
CA ILE A 27 0.20 19.09 7.10
C ILE A 27 1.15 19.88 6.19
N ILE A 28 1.24 19.50 4.92
CA ILE A 28 2.13 20.16 3.96
C ILE A 28 1.71 21.62 3.74
N ILE A 29 0.41 21.86 3.53
CA ILE A 29 -0.15 23.18 3.28
C ILE A 29 -0.12 24.05 4.54
N LEU A 30 -0.47 23.51 5.70
CA LEU A 30 -0.41 24.21 6.98
C LEU A 30 1.03 24.62 7.30
N GLY A 31 1.99 23.73 7.08
CA GLY A 31 3.41 24.04 7.20
C GLY A 31 3.82 25.20 6.31
N ALA A 32 3.35 25.25 5.07
CA ALA A 32 3.61 26.38 4.16
C ALA A 32 2.93 27.66 4.68
N TYR A 33 1.68 27.57 5.12
CA TYR A 33 0.90 28.69 5.62
C TYR A 33 1.50 29.33 6.87
N ILE A 34 1.95 28.54 7.85
CA ILE A 34 2.59 29.03 9.08
C ILE A 34 3.91 29.74 8.74
N ASN A 35 4.66 29.21 7.77
CA ASN A 35 5.97 29.75 7.40
C ASN A 35 5.91 30.88 6.35
N ARG A 36 4.72 31.23 5.86
CA ARG A 36 4.54 32.25 4.80
C ARG A 36 5.10 33.62 5.17
N GLY A 37 5.13 33.97 6.47
CA GLY A 37 5.65 35.26 6.94
C GLY A 37 7.13 35.48 6.58
N VAL A 38 7.90 34.41 6.37
CA VAL A 38 9.29 34.48 5.89
C VAL A 38 9.37 34.94 4.44
N LEU A 39 8.36 34.63 3.62
CA LEU A 39 8.26 35.08 2.23
C LEU A 39 7.82 36.55 2.15
N ILE A 40 7.03 37.03 3.12
CA ILE A 40 6.42 38.37 3.12
C ILE A 40 7.35 39.44 3.72
N LYS A 41 8.24 39.07 4.65
CA LYS A 41 9.12 40.02 5.36
C LYS A 41 10.32 40.54 4.55
N ASN A 42 10.55 40.07 3.33
CA ASN A 42 11.61 40.57 2.43
C ASN A 42 10.99 41.28 1.21
N PRO A 43 10.63 42.57 1.32
CA PRO A 43 10.03 43.33 0.22
C PRO A 43 11.03 43.77 -0.86
N LYS A 44 12.34 43.66 -0.61
CA LYS A 44 13.36 43.98 -1.61
C LYS A 44 13.62 42.77 -2.52
N PHE A 45 13.33 42.93 -3.80
CA PHE A 45 13.43 41.89 -4.84
C PHE A 45 14.85 41.29 -4.99
N GLU A 46 15.89 41.91 -4.42
CA GLU A 46 17.27 41.44 -4.45
C GLU A 46 17.57 40.32 -3.43
N ASP A 47 16.77 40.18 -2.35
CA ASP A 47 16.93 39.16 -1.30
C ASP A 47 16.01 37.93 -1.47
N ILE A 48 15.30 37.85 -2.60
CA ILE A 48 14.40 36.74 -2.97
C ILE A 48 15.07 35.35 -2.86
N PRO A 49 16.35 35.16 -3.21
CA PRO A 49 17.02 33.87 -3.04
C PRO A 49 17.10 33.45 -1.56
N HIS A 50 17.30 34.41 -0.66
CA HIS A 50 17.44 34.16 0.77
C HIS A 50 16.09 33.82 1.42
N GLY A 51 15.04 34.59 1.11
CA GLY A 51 13.68 34.35 1.63
C GLY A 51 13.14 32.97 1.25
N LYS A 52 13.35 32.53 0.00
CA LYS A 52 12.99 31.18 -0.48
C LYS A 52 13.77 30.09 0.26
N LYS A 53 15.08 30.27 0.46
CA LYS A 53 15.93 29.31 1.17
C LYS A 53 15.52 29.15 2.64
N VAL A 54 15.22 30.25 3.33
CA VAL A 54 14.76 30.22 4.72
C VAL A 54 13.36 29.61 4.82
N PHE A 55 12.46 29.93 3.89
CA PHE A 55 11.13 29.30 3.82
C PHE A 55 11.26 27.79 3.64
N LEU A 56 12.00 27.33 2.62
CA LEU A 56 12.20 25.91 2.36
C LEU A 56 12.80 25.19 3.56
N LYS A 57 13.78 25.79 4.24
CA LYS A 57 14.38 25.20 5.45
C LYS A 57 13.36 24.99 6.58
N LYS A 58 12.42 25.94 6.74
CA LYS A 58 11.38 25.84 7.77
C LYS A 58 10.18 24.99 7.36
N TRP A 59 9.87 24.94 6.07
CA TRP A 59 8.79 24.14 5.50
C TRP A 59 9.18 22.67 5.28
N ALA A 60 10.45 22.39 5.00
CA ALA A 60 10.94 21.05 4.71
C ALA A 60 10.58 20.01 5.79
N PRO A 61 10.65 20.27 7.11
CA PRO A 61 10.18 19.33 8.12
C PRO A 61 8.70 18.95 7.95
N TRP A 62 7.84 19.93 7.65
CA TRP A 62 6.40 19.69 7.41
C TRP A 62 6.17 18.89 6.13
N LEU A 63 6.94 19.20 5.08
CA LEU A 63 6.91 18.43 3.84
C LEU A 63 7.30 16.97 4.10
N ILE A 64 8.38 16.74 4.83
CA ILE A 64 8.88 15.40 5.17
C ILE A 64 7.83 14.63 5.99
N ILE A 65 7.24 15.25 7.03
CA ILE A 65 6.20 14.62 7.86
C ILE A 65 4.97 14.28 7.01
N GLY A 66 4.51 15.22 6.18
CA GLY A 66 3.37 15.01 5.29
C GLY A 66 3.60 13.88 4.29
N LEU A 67 4.78 13.85 3.66
CA LEU A 67 5.20 12.78 2.75
C LEU A 67 5.33 11.43 3.46
N MET A 68 5.86 11.38 4.70
CA MET A 68 5.89 10.14 5.49
C MET A 68 4.50 9.61 5.76
N LEU A 69 3.60 10.47 6.26
CA LEU A 69 2.21 10.10 6.52
C LEU A 69 1.52 9.60 5.24
N TRP A 70 1.83 10.23 4.12
CA TRP A 70 1.25 9.87 2.82
C TRP A 70 1.75 8.52 2.34
N SER A 71 3.07 8.29 2.44
CA SER A 71 3.70 7.02 2.07
C SER A 71 3.18 5.89 2.93
N PHE A 72 3.08 6.12 4.23
CA PHE A 72 2.57 5.13 5.17
C PHE A 72 1.09 4.81 4.93
N SER A 73 0.25 5.83 4.72
CA SER A 73 -1.18 5.62 4.42
C SER A 73 -1.38 4.92 3.07
N THR A 74 -0.57 5.23 2.04
CA THR A 74 -0.58 4.51 0.76
C THR A 74 -0.30 3.02 0.95
N PHE A 75 0.76 2.71 1.70
CA PHE A 75 1.12 1.34 2.03
C PHE A 75 0.01 0.66 2.84
N LYS A 76 -0.51 1.30 3.89
CA LYS A 76 -1.52 0.72 4.78
C LYS A 76 -2.87 0.48 4.12
N LEU A 77 -3.35 1.41 3.29
CA LEU A 77 -4.58 1.19 2.54
C LEU A 77 -4.42 0.01 1.58
N THR A 78 -3.30 -0.05 0.86
CA THR A 78 -3.00 -1.18 -0.04
C THR A 78 -2.89 -2.51 0.73
N ASP A 79 -2.21 -2.51 1.88
CA ASP A 79 -2.11 -3.62 2.82
C ASP A 79 -3.47 -4.11 3.29
N TYR A 80 -4.38 -3.20 3.64
CA TYR A 80 -5.72 -3.58 4.09
C TYR A 80 -6.55 -4.24 2.99
N TYR A 81 -6.55 -3.70 1.76
CA TYR A 81 -7.21 -4.35 0.64
C TYR A 81 -6.61 -5.72 0.35
N LEU A 82 -5.28 -5.83 0.25
CA LEU A 82 -4.63 -7.11 -0.01
C LEU A 82 -4.89 -8.12 1.11
N SER A 83 -4.77 -7.73 2.38
CA SER A 83 -5.03 -8.59 3.54
C SER A 83 -6.46 -9.14 3.53
N THR A 84 -7.45 -8.30 3.22
CA THR A 84 -8.87 -8.71 3.15
C THR A 84 -9.10 -9.80 2.11
N TYR A 85 -8.34 -9.83 1.02
CA TYR A 85 -8.52 -10.80 -0.08
C TYR A 85 -7.42 -11.86 -0.15
N SER A 86 -6.58 -11.91 0.88
CA SER A 86 -5.53 -12.92 1.01
C SER A 86 -5.96 -13.97 2.00
N PHE A 87 -5.77 -15.24 1.65
CA PHE A 87 -6.01 -16.32 2.60
C PHE A 87 -4.86 -16.44 3.62
N GLU A 88 -3.66 -15.99 3.22
CA GLU A 88 -2.43 -16.07 4.00
C GLU A 88 -1.54 -14.89 3.64
N PHE A 89 -0.83 -14.36 4.63
CA PHE A 89 0.11 -13.25 4.45
C PHE A 89 1.19 -13.29 5.52
N THR A 90 2.32 -12.65 5.24
CA THR A 90 3.44 -12.53 6.18
C THR A 90 3.24 -11.36 7.15
N GLY A 91 4.09 -11.25 8.15
CA GLY A 91 4.34 -10.00 8.86
C GLY A 91 4.86 -8.89 7.93
N THR A 92 4.96 -7.68 8.47
CA THR A 92 5.61 -6.56 7.78
C THR A 92 7.10 -6.54 8.13
N HIS A 93 7.94 -6.48 7.10
CA HIS A 93 9.38 -6.63 7.20
C HIS A 93 10.09 -5.47 6.52
N PHE A 94 11.33 -5.15 6.94
CA PHE A 94 12.12 -4.08 6.30
C PHE A 94 13.08 -4.59 5.22
N THR A 95 13.41 -5.89 5.25
CA THR A 95 14.39 -6.51 4.37
C THR A 95 13.81 -7.75 3.70
N ALA A 96 14.36 -8.08 2.54
CA ALA A 96 14.04 -9.32 1.83
C ALA A 96 14.31 -10.56 2.68
N SER A 97 15.42 -10.58 3.43
CA SER A 97 15.82 -11.75 4.21
C SER A 97 14.79 -12.15 5.25
N SER A 98 14.31 -11.18 6.06
CA SER A 98 13.31 -11.47 7.10
C SER A 98 11.95 -11.80 6.51
N LEU A 99 11.58 -11.16 5.38
CA LEU A 99 10.38 -11.54 4.63
C LEU A 99 10.45 -13.00 4.16
N LEU A 100 11.58 -13.42 3.60
CA LEU A 100 11.76 -14.78 3.10
C LEU A 100 11.75 -15.82 4.21
N GLU A 101 12.33 -15.49 5.36
CA GLU A 101 12.30 -16.36 6.54
C GLU A 101 10.86 -16.61 7.00
N ASP A 102 10.06 -15.55 7.09
CA ASP A 102 8.64 -15.63 7.42
C ASP A 102 7.83 -16.41 6.37
N MET A 103 8.12 -16.19 5.08
CA MET A 103 7.54 -16.95 3.97
C MET A 103 7.89 -18.46 4.02
N ARG A 104 9.04 -18.84 4.59
CA ARG A 104 9.45 -20.24 4.76
C ARG A 104 8.81 -20.89 5.99
N GLY A 105 8.54 -20.10 7.02
CA GLY A 105 8.01 -20.57 8.30
C GLY A 105 6.61 -21.18 8.22
N ASN A 106 5.81 -20.83 7.22
CA ASN A 106 4.45 -21.36 7.08
C ASN A 106 4.45 -22.74 6.40
N GLU A 107 4.50 -23.81 7.21
CA GLU A 107 4.58 -25.20 6.72
C GLU A 107 3.35 -25.66 5.94
N ARG A 108 2.16 -25.18 6.31
CA ARG A 108 0.89 -25.62 5.72
C ARG A 108 0.65 -24.99 4.35
N TYR A 109 1.18 -23.78 4.15
CA TYR A 109 1.03 -23.00 2.93
C TYR A 109 2.33 -22.35 2.50
N ARG A 110 3.38 -23.16 2.27
CA ARG A 110 4.71 -22.65 1.88
C ARG A 110 4.67 -21.80 0.61
N PHE A 111 5.37 -20.68 0.63
CA PHE A 111 5.66 -19.89 -0.57
C PHE A 111 6.77 -20.58 -1.37
N ASP A 112 6.72 -20.50 -2.70
CA ASP A 112 7.83 -20.92 -3.57
C ASP A 112 8.91 -19.84 -3.55
N VAL A 113 9.67 -19.82 -2.46
CA VAL A 113 10.71 -18.82 -2.20
C VAL A 113 11.83 -18.88 -3.24
N GLU A 114 12.19 -20.07 -3.70
CA GLU A 114 13.23 -20.23 -4.72
C GLU A 114 12.78 -19.64 -6.07
N GLY A 115 11.53 -19.88 -6.48
CA GLY A 115 10.95 -19.27 -7.67
C GLY A 115 10.87 -17.75 -7.57
N ILE A 116 10.44 -17.23 -6.42
CA ILE A 116 10.38 -15.78 -6.15
C ILE A 116 11.76 -15.14 -6.25
N GLN A 117 12.79 -15.74 -5.63
CA GLN A 117 14.15 -15.23 -5.68
C GLN A 117 14.72 -15.24 -7.10
N LYS A 118 14.44 -16.29 -7.89
CA LYS A 118 14.90 -16.40 -9.29
C LYS A 118 14.26 -15.38 -10.22
N LEU A 119 12.96 -15.10 -10.03
CA LEU A 119 12.22 -14.14 -10.86
C LEU A 119 12.47 -12.68 -10.45
N GLY A 120 13.00 -12.47 -9.23
CA GLY A 120 13.40 -11.17 -8.71
C GLY A 120 12.41 -10.63 -7.69
N MET A 121 12.93 -10.09 -6.58
CA MET A 121 12.15 -9.63 -5.44
C MET A 121 12.65 -8.27 -4.90
N PRO A 122 11.84 -7.53 -4.13
CA PRO A 122 12.30 -6.29 -3.50
C PRO A 122 13.32 -6.58 -2.40
N HIS A 123 14.34 -5.73 -2.29
CA HIS A 123 15.45 -5.90 -1.33
C HIS A 123 15.19 -5.20 0.01
N TYR A 124 14.62 -3.99 -0.03
CA TYR A 124 14.41 -3.11 1.12
C TYR A 124 13.10 -2.32 1.01
N GLY A 125 12.60 -1.82 2.14
CA GLY A 125 11.37 -1.03 2.23
C GLY A 125 10.37 -1.68 3.18
N LEU A 126 9.15 -1.16 3.28
CA LEU A 126 8.08 -1.85 4.00
C LEU A 126 7.58 -3.00 3.12
N LEU A 127 7.94 -4.23 3.47
CA LEU A 127 7.65 -5.42 2.68
C LEU A 127 6.60 -6.28 3.37
N LYS A 128 5.60 -6.73 2.62
CA LYS A 128 4.63 -7.73 3.11
C LYS A 128 4.20 -8.63 1.96
N GLY A 129 4.21 -9.94 2.19
CA GLY A 129 3.82 -10.97 1.24
C GLY A 129 2.38 -11.42 1.44
N TYR A 130 1.71 -11.74 0.34
CA TYR A 130 0.30 -12.11 0.30
C TYR A 130 0.10 -13.28 -0.64
N LYS A 131 -0.83 -14.17 -0.31
CA LYS A 131 -1.36 -15.17 -1.24
C LYS A 131 -2.80 -14.82 -1.57
N LEU A 132 -2.98 -14.30 -2.78
CA LEU A 132 -4.29 -13.96 -3.30
C LEU A 132 -4.95 -15.21 -3.89
N GLN A 133 -6.24 -15.36 -3.57
CA GLN A 133 -7.09 -16.37 -4.20
C GLN A 133 -8.14 -15.69 -5.06
N ASP A 134 -8.10 -15.99 -6.35
CA ASP A 134 -9.01 -15.43 -7.35
C ASP A 134 -10.36 -16.17 -7.36
N SER A 135 -10.38 -17.51 -7.30
CA SER A 135 -11.62 -18.28 -7.52
C SER A 135 -12.27 -18.81 -6.23
N VAL A 136 -13.52 -18.40 -5.98
CA VAL A 136 -14.52 -19.15 -5.19
C VAL A 136 -15.15 -20.21 -6.10
N ARG A 137 -15.39 -21.43 -5.60
CA ARG A 137 -16.13 -22.48 -6.33
C ARG A 137 -17.63 -22.28 -6.15
N GLU A 138 -18.36 -22.08 -7.24
CA GLU A 138 -19.72 -22.59 -7.40
C GLU A 138 -19.62 -23.96 -8.11
N GLY A 139 -19.98 -25.05 -7.45
CA GLY A 139 -20.02 -26.39 -8.07
C GLY A 139 -18.65 -27.06 -8.35
N LEU A 140 -18.51 -27.67 -9.53
CA LEU A 140 -17.56 -28.78 -9.83
C LEU A 140 -16.12 -28.40 -10.29
N ILE A 141 -15.62 -27.16 -10.22
CA ILE A 141 -14.27 -26.76 -10.77
C ILE A 141 -13.25 -26.22 -9.73
N VAL A 142 -12.08 -26.84 -9.54
CA VAL A 142 -11.16 -26.76 -8.38
C VAL A 142 -10.62 -25.36 -8.02
N LYS A 143 -10.59 -25.02 -6.72
CA LYS A 143 -9.94 -23.81 -6.13
C LYS A 143 -8.46 -23.74 -6.48
N ARG A 144 -7.99 -22.67 -7.13
CA ARG A 144 -6.56 -22.42 -7.41
C ARG A 144 -6.05 -21.15 -6.73
N ILE A 145 -4.93 -21.26 -6.01
CA ILE A 145 -4.11 -20.13 -5.60
C ILE A 145 -3.36 -19.71 -6.86
N ASN A 146 -3.74 -18.57 -7.45
CA ASN A 146 -3.17 -18.16 -8.72
C ASN A 146 -2.03 -17.16 -8.55
N GLN A 147 -1.95 -16.42 -7.43
CA GLN A 147 -1.01 -15.31 -7.34
C GLN A 147 -0.42 -15.11 -5.94
N VAL A 148 0.89 -14.88 -5.91
CA VAL A 148 1.61 -14.36 -4.74
C VAL A 148 1.88 -12.88 -5.02
N VAL A 149 1.68 -12.02 -4.04
CA VAL A 149 1.96 -10.59 -4.16
C VAL A 149 2.91 -10.17 -3.06
N ILE A 150 3.98 -9.45 -3.40
CA ILE A 150 4.80 -8.72 -2.43
C ILE A 150 4.51 -7.24 -2.59
N LEU A 151 3.95 -6.64 -1.53
CA LEU A 151 3.78 -5.21 -1.40
C LEU A 151 5.08 -4.60 -0.88
N GLN A 152 5.56 -3.56 -1.55
CA GLN A 152 6.70 -2.74 -1.15
C GLN A 152 6.26 -1.29 -0.98
N GLY A 153 6.37 -0.75 0.23
CA GLY A 153 6.24 0.67 0.53
C GLY A 153 7.60 1.33 0.64
N TYR A 154 7.70 2.59 0.20
CA TYR A 154 8.90 3.39 0.29
C TYR A 154 8.71 4.52 1.30
N PRO A 155 9.66 4.77 2.20
CA PRO A 155 9.64 5.98 3.02
C PRO A 155 9.66 7.24 2.13
N PHE A 156 8.88 8.26 2.50
CA PHE A 156 8.82 9.59 1.86
C PHE A 156 8.30 9.63 0.40
N LEU A 157 8.04 8.49 -0.22
CA LEU A 157 7.41 8.40 -1.54
C LEU A 157 6.00 7.83 -1.39
N PRO A 158 4.93 8.58 -1.74
CA PRO A 158 3.54 8.14 -1.64
C PRO A 158 3.16 7.13 -2.73
N VAL A 159 3.94 6.05 -2.80
CA VAL A 159 3.87 5.00 -3.80
C VAL A 159 4.06 3.65 -3.13
N ALA A 160 3.16 2.73 -3.43
CA ALA A 160 3.29 1.32 -3.15
C ALA A 160 3.59 0.57 -4.45
N LYS A 161 4.64 -0.24 -4.47
CA LYS A 161 4.97 -1.14 -5.58
C LYS A 161 4.50 -2.55 -5.26
N LEU A 162 3.86 -3.19 -6.22
CA LEU A 162 3.43 -4.57 -6.16
C LEU A 162 4.33 -5.42 -7.04
N TYR A 163 4.82 -6.53 -6.48
CA TYR A 163 5.44 -7.63 -7.23
C TYR A 163 4.42 -8.76 -7.27
N ILE A 164 3.84 -8.98 -8.44
CA ILE A 164 2.75 -9.93 -8.66
C ILE A 164 3.34 -11.14 -9.36
N TYR A 165 3.33 -12.26 -8.67
CA TYR A 165 3.89 -13.53 -9.09
C TYR A 165 2.76 -14.47 -9.46
N ASP A 166 2.67 -14.86 -10.73
CA ASP A 166 1.66 -15.85 -11.15
C ASP A 166 2.15 -17.25 -10.77
N VAL A 167 1.26 -18.02 -10.14
CA VAL A 167 1.52 -19.35 -9.59
C VAL A 167 0.76 -20.38 -10.43
N ALA A 168 1.47 -21.42 -10.85
CA ALA A 168 0.87 -22.59 -11.47
C ALA A 168 1.12 -23.82 -10.59
N GLY A 169 0.08 -24.29 -9.91
CA GLY A 169 0.20 -25.37 -8.93
C GLY A 169 0.94 -24.88 -7.68
N LYS A 170 2.22 -25.24 -7.54
CA LYS A 170 3.06 -24.84 -6.40
C LYS A 170 4.22 -23.93 -6.78
N GLN A 171 4.45 -23.69 -8.07
CA GLN A 171 5.62 -22.94 -8.54
C GLN A 171 5.23 -21.60 -9.13
N VAL A 172 6.08 -20.60 -8.92
CA VAL A 172 5.95 -19.30 -9.58
C VAL A 172 6.46 -19.38 -11.01
N LYS A 173 5.69 -18.82 -11.95
CA LYS A 173 6.03 -18.82 -13.39
C LYS A 173 6.48 -17.47 -13.92
N SER A 174 5.77 -16.41 -13.55
CA SER A 174 5.99 -15.07 -14.09
C SER A 174 5.91 -14.01 -13.01
N LEU A 175 6.65 -12.94 -13.21
CA LEU A 175 6.61 -11.74 -12.39
C LEU A 175 6.07 -10.58 -13.23
N ARG A 176 5.11 -9.85 -12.66
CA ARG A 176 4.61 -8.57 -13.14
C ARG A 176 4.76 -7.55 -12.02
N THR A 177 5.02 -6.29 -12.36
CA THR A 177 5.08 -5.22 -11.36
C THR A 177 4.02 -4.17 -11.65
N ALA A 178 3.47 -3.60 -10.58
CA ALA A 178 2.48 -2.53 -10.67
C ALA A 178 2.74 -1.50 -9.56
N TYR A 179 2.17 -0.31 -9.73
CA TYR A 179 2.32 0.79 -8.79
C TYR A 179 0.94 1.31 -8.40
N ILE A 180 0.80 1.65 -7.13
CA ILE A 180 -0.35 2.34 -6.56
C ILE A 180 0.18 3.64 -5.96
N PHE A 181 -0.37 4.76 -6.42
CA PHE A 181 0.04 6.09 -6.00
C PHE A 181 -1.15 7.04 -6.06
N PHE A 182 -1.09 8.14 -5.32
CA PHE A 182 -2.16 9.14 -5.33
C PHE A 182 -2.30 9.83 -6.71
N PRO A 183 -3.51 10.14 -7.19
CA PRO A 183 -4.83 10.05 -6.52
C PRO A 183 -5.58 8.73 -6.76
N GLN A 184 -4.90 7.65 -7.13
CA GLN A 184 -5.58 6.39 -7.41
C GLN A 184 -6.17 5.80 -6.13
N SER A 185 -7.43 5.39 -6.18
CA SER A 185 -8.01 4.54 -5.13
C SER A 185 -7.28 3.20 -5.12
N PRO A 186 -6.65 2.79 -4.00
CA PRO A 186 -5.96 1.50 -3.92
C PRO A 186 -6.86 0.32 -4.29
N GLY A 187 -8.10 0.29 -3.79
CA GLY A 187 -9.09 -0.75 -4.13
C GLY A 187 -9.45 -0.75 -5.62
N GLY A 188 -9.70 0.43 -6.21
CA GLY A 188 -10.00 0.54 -7.65
C GLY A 188 -8.82 0.09 -8.53
N LYS A 189 -7.59 0.48 -8.16
CA LYS A 189 -6.39 0.07 -8.90
C LYS A 189 -6.13 -1.42 -8.78
N LEU A 190 -6.21 -1.99 -7.58
CA LEU A 190 -6.12 -3.44 -7.37
C LEU A 190 -7.18 -4.18 -8.18
N SER A 191 -8.42 -3.67 -8.19
CA SER A 191 -9.51 -4.28 -8.95
C SER A 191 -9.21 -4.33 -10.44
N SER A 192 -8.63 -3.25 -10.99
CA SER A 192 -8.20 -3.23 -12.40
C SER A 192 -7.04 -4.17 -12.72
N LEU A 193 -6.11 -4.38 -11.76
CA LEU A 193 -4.92 -5.20 -11.95
C LEU A 193 -5.23 -6.69 -11.89
N PHE A 194 -6.17 -7.07 -11.03
CA PHE A 194 -6.54 -8.46 -10.76
C PHE A 194 -7.86 -8.88 -11.40
N ASN A 195 -8.56 -7.95 -12.06
CA ASN A 195 -9.88 -8.16 -12.68
C ASN A 195 -10.92 -8.75 -11.70
N PHE A 196 -10.89 -8.28 -10.46
CA PHE A 196 -11.72 -8.75 -9.34
C PHE A 196 -12.05 -7.57 -8.40
N PRO A 197 -13.28 -7.42 -7.85
CA PRO A 197 -13.64 -6.28 -7.00
C PRO A 197 -12.98 -6.33 -5.60
N PHE A 198 -12.01 -5.45 -5.37
CA PHE A 198 -11.42 -5.21 -4.04
C PHE A 198 -12.24 -4.17 -3.26
N GLU A 199 -13.10 -4.67 -2.36
CA GLU A 199 -14.00 -3.89 -1.51
C GLU A 199 -13.72 -4.18 -0.02
N MET A 200 -13.64 -3.15 0.83
CA MET A 200 -13.28 -3.33 2.25
C MET A 200 -14.47 -3.44 3.20
N PHE A 201 -15.56 -2.72 2.94
CA PHE A 201 -16.77 -2.78 3.74
C PHE A 201 -17.97 -2.72 2.81
N PHE A 202 -18.84 -3.73 2.88
CA PHE A 202 -20.19 -3.61 2.37
C PHE A 202 -20.89 -2.58 3.26
N TRP A 203 -21.10 -1.37 2.74
CA TRP A 203 -22.16 -0.53 3.26
C TRP A 203 -23.44 -1.33 3.09
N GLY A 204 -24.06 -1.73 4.19
CA GLY A 204 -25.11 -2.73 4.17
C GLY A 204 -26.14 -2.46 3.08
N SER A 205 -26.29 -3.42 2.15
CA SER A 205 -27.63 -3.87 1.81
C SER A 205 -28.21 -4.55 3.06
N GLY A 206 -28.54 -3.73 4.06
CA GLY A 206 -29.45 -4.14 5.11
C GLY A 206 -30.73 -4.59 4.42
N GLY A 207 -31.24 -5.75 4.82
CA GLY A 207 -32.42 -6.35 4.25
C GLY A 207 -33.53 -5.33 4.02
N VAL A 208 -33.95 -5.21 2.76
CA VAL A 208 -35.34 -4.93 2.45
C VAL A 208 -35.77 -6.11 1.63
N GLY A 209 -36.32 -7.10 2.32
CA GLY A 209 -37.42 -7.82 1.75
C GLY A 209 -38.52 -6.78 1.54
N ALA A 210 -38.76 -6.43 0.28
CA ALA A 210 -40.01 -5.93 -0.27
C ALA A 210 -40.01 -6.28 -1.76
#